data_AF-A0A496A8C5-F1
#
_entry.id   AF-A0A496A8C5-F1
#
_cell.length_a   1.000
_cell.length_b   1.000
_cell.length_c   1.000
_cell.angle_alpha   90.00
_cell.angle_beta   90.00
_cell.angle_gamma   90.00
#
_symmetry.space_group_name_H-M   'P 1'
#
loop_
_entity.id
_entity.type
_entity.pdbx_description
1 polymer ?
#
loop_
_entity_poly.entity_id
_entity_poly.type
_entity_poly.pdbx_seq_one_letter_code
_entity_poly.pdbx_strand_id
1 'polypeptide(L)'
;MATIVKHKETGKRYCLLGAGFGVFQSSKPNVFLGNLMADVEEGEYALVCVCNSKGEIFWLEATQVTVVSIDGQNVQELAAE
;
A
#
# COMPACT_ATOMS: atom_id res chain seq x y z
N MET A 1 -2.01 19.45 -3.75
CA MET A 1 -1.40 18.86 -2.56
C MET A 1 -0.47 17.74 -3.01
N ALA A 2 0.83 17.97 -2.96
CA ALA A 2 1.84 16.99 -3.28
C ALA A 2 2.37 16.40 -1.97
N THR A 3 2.24 15.08 -1.82
CA THR A 3 2.68 14.38 -0.62
C THR A 3 3.85 13.46 -0.97
N ILE A 4 4.95 13.58 -0.23
CA ILE A 4 6.09 12.69 -0.37
C ILE A 4 6.01 11.62 0.71
N VAL A 5 6.08 10.36 0.29
CA VAL A 5 6.13 9.20 1.20
C VAL A 5 7.47 8.50 1.08
N LYS A 6 7.88 7.79 2.14
CA LYS A 6 9.08 6.96 2.19
C LYS A 6 8.68 5.52 2.44
N HIS A 7 9.17 4.59 1.61
CA HIS A 7 9.06 3.17 1.88
C HIS A 7 9.98 2.81 3.06
N LYS A 8 9.42 2.17 4.09
CA LYS A 8 10.09 1.95 5.39
C LYS A 8 11.35 1.11 5.24
N GLU A 9 11.27 0.01 4.50
CA GLU A 9 12.37 -0.95 4.34
C GLU A 9 13.50 -0.40 3.44
N THR A 10 13.14 0.06 2.24
CA THR A 10 14.16 0.45 1.23
C THR A 10 14.62 1.90 1.38
N GLY A 11 13.90 2.71 2.15
CA GLY A 11 14.14 4.14 2.31
C GLY A 11 13.85 4.99 1.06
N LYS A 12 13.39 4.39 -0.04
CA LYS A 12 13.05 5.09 -1.28
C LYS A 12 11.87 6.04 -1.06
N ARG A 13 11.92 7.18 -1.74
CA ARG A 13 10.88 8.20 -1.68
C ARG A 13 10.03 8.18 -2.96
N TYR A 14 8.75 8.44 -2.79
CA TYR A 14 7.76 8.45 -3.86
C TYR A 14 6.79 9.62 -3.69
N CYS A 15 6.19 10.07 -4.78
CA CYS A 15 5.02 10.94 -4.74
C CYS A 15 3.78 10.08 -4.51
N LEU A 16 2.97 10.42 -3.52
CA LEU A 16 1.66 9.80 -3.31
C LEU A 16 0.67 10.36 -4.33
N LEU A 17 0.00 9.45 -5.05
CA LEU A 17 -1.02 9.77 -6.05
C LEU A 17 -2.44 9.54 -5.52
N GLY A 18 -2.61 8.58 -4.59
CA GLY A 18 -3.91 8.29 -3.98
C GLY A 18 -3.85 7.09 -3.03
N ALA A 19 -5.00 6.79 -2.40
CA ALA A 19 -5.20 5.60 -1.57
C ALA A 19 -6.27 4.70 -2.20
N GLY A 20 -6.19 3.40 -1.92
CA GLY A 20 -7.17 2.41 -2.39
C GLY A 20 -7.18 1.18 -1.49
N PHE A 21 -8.09 0.26 -1.77
CA PHE A 21 -8.19 -1.03 -1.10
C PHE A 21 -7.97 -2.13 -2.13
N GLY A 22 -7.00 -3.01 -1.87
CA GLY A 22 -6.84 -4.26 -2.60
C GLY A 22 -7.64 -5.34 -1.91
N VAL A 23 -8.65 -5.88 -2.59
CA VAL A 23 -9.35 -7.09 -2.17
C VAL A 23 -8.78 -8.27 -2.96
N PHE A 24 -8.37 -9.31 -2.25
CA PHE A 24 -7.93 -10.57 -2.85
C PHE A 24 -8.75 -11.70 -2.25
N GLN A 25 -9.24 -12.57 -3.12
CA GLN A 25 -9.84 -13.85 -2.77
C GLN A 25 -9.14 -14.91 -3.62
N SER A 26 -8.55 -15.90 -2.97
CA SER A 26 -7.99 -17.07 -3.65
C SER A 26 -8.52 -18.33 -3.00
N SER A 27 -9.13 -19.17 -3.83
CA SER A 27 -9.64 -20.47 -3.43
C SER A 27 -8.69 -21.57 -3.91
N LYS A 28 -8.28 -22.43 -3.00
CA LYS A 28 -7.47 -23.62 -3.32
C LYS A 28 -8.34 -24.86 -3.00
N PRO A 29 -8.39 -25.88 -3.88
CA PRO A 29 -9.11 -27.11 -3.58
C PRO A 29 -8.55 -27.74 -2.30
N ASN A 30 -9.41 -28.14 -1.36
CA ASN A 30 -8.95 -28.79 -0.14
C ASN A 30 -8.40 -30.17 -0.47
N VAL A 31 -7.29 -30.53 0.19
CA VAL A 31 -6.51 -31.74 -0.10
C VAL A 31 -7.33 -33.03 0.16
N PHE A 32 -8.35 -32.99 1.02
CA PHE A 32 -9.14 -34.16 1.41
C PHE A 32 -10.53 -34.22 0.74
N LEU A 33 -11.18 -33.08 0.51
CA LEU A 33 -12.56 -33.00 -0.04
C LEU A 33 -12.63 -32.36 -1.43
N GLY A 34 -11.50 -31.99 -2.03
CA GLY A 34 -11.44 -31.36 -3.34
C GLY A 34 -12.22 -30.04 -3.39
N ASN A 35 -13.02 -29.83 -4.44
CA ASN A 35 -13.83 -28.63 -4.61
C ASN A 35 -15.12 -28.61 -3.76
N LEU A 36 -15.46 -29.69 -3.02
CA LEU A 36 -16.66 -29.71 -2.17
C LEU A 36 -16.53 -28.79 -0.95
N MET A 37 -15.29 -28.55 -0.50
CA MET A 37 -14.92 -27.58 0.53
C MET A 37 -13.60 -26.97 0.09
N ALA A 38 -13.61 -25.78 -0.53
CA ALA A 38 -12.36 -25.10 -0.89
C ALA A 38 -11.82 -24.31 0.31
N ASP A 39 -10.50 -24.31 0.46
CA ASP A 39 -9.84 -23.41 1.42
C ASP A 39 -9.80 -22.02 0.76
N VAL A 40 -10.55 -21.08 1.32
CA VAL A 40 -10.67 -19.71 0.82
C VAL A 40 -9.79 -18.81 1.67
N GLU A 41 -8.79 -18.19 1.03
CA GLU A 41 -7.95 -17.17 1.62
C GLU A 41 -8.42 -15.82 1.10
N GLU A 42 -8.99 -15.02 2.00
CA GLU A 42 -9.48 -13.67 1.74
C GLU A 42 -8.72 -12.68 2.59
N GLY A 43 -8.41 -11.52 2.00
CA GLY A 43 -7.72 -10.45 2.71
C GLY A 43 -8.00 -9.09 2.10
N GLU A 44 -8.08 -8.08 2.97
CA GLU A 44 -8.14 -6.68 2.58
C GLU A 44 -6.80 -6.02 2.93
N TYR A 45 -6.15 -5.44 1.93
CA TYR A 45 -4.94 -4.65 2.14
C TYR A 45 -5.24 -3.19 1.81
N ALA A 46 -5.00 -2.30 2.77
CA ALA A 46 -4.97 -0.87 2.49
C ALA A 46 -3.73 -0.57 1.64
N LEU A 47 -3.93 -0.05 0.43
CA LEU A 47 -2.88 0.26 -0.52
C LEU A 47 -2.78 1.76 -0.77
N VAL A 48 -1.59 2.21 -1.15
CA VAL A 48 -1.33 3.55 -1.67
C VAL A 48 -0.78 3.46 -3.08
N CYS A 49 -1.31 4.30 -3.97
CA CYS A 49 -0.78 4.49 -5.31
C CYS A 49 0.30 5.56 -5.25
N VAL A 50 1.49 5.23 -5.71
CA VAL A 50 2.65 6.13 -5.67
C VAL A 50 3.36 6.15 -7.02
N CYS A 51 4.12 7.21 -7.31
CA CYS A 51 5.07 7.21 -8.43
C CYS A 51 6.48 7.60 -8.02
N ASN A 52 7.45 7.10 -8.78
CA ASN A 52 8.85 7.50 -8.63
C ASN A 52 9.17 8.73 -9.49
N SER A 53 10.44 9.19 -9.45
CA SER A 53 10.89 10.36 -10.21
C SER A 53 10.83 10.20 -11.73
N LYS A 54 10.64 8.99 -12.25
CA LYS A 54 10.42 8.72 -13.68
C LYS A 54 8.93 8.72 -14.06
N GLY A 55 8.03 8.85 -13.09
CA GLY A 55 6.58 8.76 -13.29
C GLY A 55 6.04 7.32 -13.37
N GLU A 56 6.85 6.31 -13.07
CA GLU A 56 6.39 4.91 -13.02
C GLU A 56 5.48 4.72 -11.79
N ILE A 57 4.35 4.05 -11.97
CA ILE A 57 3.31 3.88 -10.95
C ILE A 57 3.47 2.53 -10.23
N PHE A 58 3.33 2.56 -8.91
CA PHE A 58 3.38 1.39 -8.04
C PHE A 58 2.25 1.43 -7.01
N TRP A 59 1.85 0.25 -6.55
CA TRP A 59 1.00 0.09 -5.38
C TRP A 59 1.82 -0.48 -4.23
N LEU A 60 1.76 0.17 -3.08
CA LEU A 60 2.43 -0.27 -1.85
C LEU A 60 1.38 -0.44 -0.76
N GLU A 61 1.57 -1.40 0.14
CA GLU A 61 0.77 -1.46 1.36
C GLU A 61 0.97 -0.19 2.18
N ALA A 62 -0.12 0.39 2.68
CA ALA A 62 -0.11 1.62 3.47
C ALA A 62 0.74 1.46 4.75
N THR A 63 0.79 0.24 5.30
CA THR A 63 1.62 -0.13 6.46
C THR A 63 3.11 -0.06 6.17
N GLN A 64 3.55 -0.09 4.90
CA GLN A 64 4.95 -0.10 4.49
C GLN A 64 5.51 1.28 4.17
N VAL A 65 4.71 2.34 4.30
CA VAL A 65 5.14 3.71 4.00
C VAL A 65 4.92 4.66 5.17
N THR A 66 5.69 5.75 5.20
CA THR A 66 5.44 6.90 6.07
C THR A 66 5.40 8.18 5.25
N VAL A 67 4.56 9.14 5.66
CA VAL A 67 4.58 10.49 5.08
C VAL A 67 5.85 11.20 5.55
N VAL A 68 6.51 11.89 4.63
CA VAL A 68 7.71 12.71 4.90
C VAL A 68 7.34 14.18 4.86
N SER A 69 6.63 14.61 3.83
CA SER A 69 6.22 16.00 3.66
C SER A 69 4.92 16.14 2.88
N ILE A 70 4.21 17.24 3.11
CA ILE A 70 3.02 17.66 2.37
C ILE A 70 3.25 19.10 1.92
N ASP A 71 3.12 19.34 0.61
CA ASP A 71 3.33 20.65 -0.03
C ASP A 71 4.66 21.32 0.38
N GLY A 72 5.71 20.51 0.55
CA GLY A 72 7.06 20.96 0.89
C GLY A 72 7.34 21.13 2.39
N GLN A 73 6.33 21.06 3.25
CA GLN A 73 6.51 21.16 4.71
C GLN A 73 6.68 19.77 5.33
N ASN A 74 7.56 19.66 6.33
CA ASN A 74 7.77 18.40 7.04
C ASN A 74 6.49 18.00 7.79
N VAL A 75 6.10 16.73 7.74
CA VAL A 75 4.91 16.23 8.44
C VAL A 75 4.94 16.50 9.96
N GLN A 76 6.12 16.51 10.60
CA GLN A 76 6.27 16.83 12.03
C GLN A 76 5.87 18.28 12.37
N GLU A 77 5.88 19.19 11.39
CA GLU A 77 5.45 20.59 11.56
C GLU A 77 3.94 20.76 11.30
N LEU A 78 3.33 19.80 10.61
CA LEU A 78 1.94 19.84 10.17
C LEU A 78 0.98 19.04 11.05
N ALA A 79 1.44 17.94 11.62
CA ALA A 79 0.63 17.01 12.40
C ALA A 79 1.29 16.71 13.75
N ALA A 80 0.51 16.80 14.82
CA ALA A 80 0.92 16.38 16.16
C ALA A 80 0.62 14.88 16.38
N GLU A 81 1.32 14.29 17.34
CA GLU A 81 1.04 12.94 17.87
C GLU A 81 -0.14 12.95 18.84
#